data_AF-A0A450ZGH3-F1
#
_entry.id   AF-A0A450ZGH3-F1
#
_cell.length_a   1.000
_cell.length_b   1.000
_cell.length_c   1.000
_cell.angle_alpha   90.00
_cell.angle_beta   90.00
_cell.angle_gamma   90.00
#
_symmetry.space_group_name_H-M   'P 1'
#
loop_
_entity.id
_entity.type
_entity.pdbx_description
1 polymer ?
#
loop_
_entity_poly.entity_id
_entity_poly.type
_entity_poly.pdbx_seq_one_letter_code
_entity_poly.pdbx_strand_id
1 'polypeptide(L)' 'MGISTDLHQESILGVVEGFDRLIFKGHINSMFPNGDFGYYLHKHGVLLKDAKGFFEEETDRIIDHA' A
#
# COMPACT_ATOMS: atom_id res chain seq x y z
N MET A 1 20.07 -6.83 7.14
CA MET A 1 18.74 -6.25 6.94
C MET A 1 18.88 -5.27 5.79
N GLY A 2 18.63 -5.75 4.56
CA GLY A 2 18.67 -4.90 3.36
C GLY A 2 17.37 -4.13 3.28
N ILE A 3 17.48 -2.81 3.19
CA ILE A 3 16.35 -1.89 3.06
C ILE A 3 15.72 -2.17 1.68
N SER A 4 14.39 -2.11 1.58
CA SER A 4 13.58 -2.41 0.37
C SER A 4 14.13 -1.82 -0.95
N THR A 5 14.91 -0.75 -0.85
CA THR A 5 15.60 -0.09 -1.96
C THR A 5 16.57 -0.99 -2.73
N ASP A 6 17.31 -1.89 -2.07
CA ASP A 6 18.33 -2.72 -2.74
C ASP A 6 17.72 -3.75 -3.72
N LEU A 7 16.49 -4.22 -3.45
CA LEU A 7 15.83 -5.23 -4.28
C LEU A 7 15.17 -4.66 -5.54
N HIS A 8 14.94 -3.35 -5.58
CA HIS A 8 14.12 -2.70 -6.61
C HIS A 8 14.80 -1.50 -7.27
N GLN A 9 16.10 -1.28 -7.06
CA GLN A 9 16.81 -0.13 -7.63
C GLN A 9 16.60 0.02 -9.14
N GLU A 10 16.63 -1.08 -9.89
CA GLU A 10 16.42 -1.03 -11.35
C GLU A 10 14.98 -0.70 -11.77
N SER A 11 14.03 -0.77 -10.84
CA SER A 11 12.61 -0.43 -11.06
C SER A 11 12.26 0.99 -10.60
N ILE A 12 13.17 1.69 -9.92
CA ILE A 12 12.96 3.07 -9.47
C ILE A 12 13.25 4.02 -10.63
N LEU A 13 12.19 4.63 -11.17
CA LEU A 13 12.31 5.64 -12.25
C LEU A 13 12.74 7.02 -11.76
N GLY A 14 12.59 7.30 -10.46
CA GLY A 14 12.96 8.57 -9.85
C GLY A 14 12.43 8.72 -8.43
N VAL A 15 12.82 9.80 -7.77
CA VAL A 15 12.43 10.15 -6.40
C VAL A 15 11.62 11.44 -6.43
N VAL A 16 10.50 11.48 -5.71
CA VAL A 16 9.69 12.69 -5.52
C VAL A 16 9.87 13.17 -4.09
N GLU A 17 10.34 14.41 -3.92
CA GLU A 17 10.58 15.05 -2.63
C GLU A 17 9.65 16.27 -2.44
N GLY A 18 9.36 16.63 -1.18
CA GLY A 18 8.68 17.89 -0.85
C GLY A 18 7.20 17.96 -1.22
N PHE A 19 6.50 16.83 -1.27
CA PHE A 19 5.04 16.80 -1.50
C PHE A 19 4.27 16.80 -0.16
N ASP A 20 3.11 17.47 -0.15
CA ASP A 20 2.17 17.41 0.99
C ASP A 20 1.21 16.22 0.86
N ARG A 21 0.73 15.94 -0.36
CA ARG A 21 -0.20 14.83 -0.62
C ARG A 21 -0.02 14.24 -2.02
N LEU A 22 0.08 12.92 -2.09
CA LEU A 22 -0.03 12.14 -3.34
C LEU A 22 -1.45 11.59 -3.46
N ILE A 23 -2.17 11.96 -4.53
CA ILE A 23 -3.50 11.45 -4.85
C ILE A 23 -3.41 10.63 -6.13
N PHE A 24 -3.59 9.32 -6.02
CA PHE A 24 -3.72 8.45 -7.18
C PHE A 24 -5.17 8.42 -7.64
N LYS A 25 -5.43 8.85 -8.88
CA LYS A 25 -6.77 8.85 -9.46
C LYS A 25 -6.97 7.60 -10.31
N GLY A 26 -8.00 6.82 -10.01
CA GLY A 26 -8.28 5.51 -10.62
C GLY A 26 -8.05 4.36 -9.64
N HIS A 27 -7.94 3.14 -10.15
CA HIS A 27 -7.63 1.96 -9.35
C HIS A 27 -6.20 1.50 -9.68
N ILE A 28 -5.43 1.14 -8.66
CA ILE A 28 -4.19 0.38 -8.86
C ILE A 28 -4.63 -1.04 -9.22
N ASN A 29 -5.01 -1.26 -10.48
CA ASN A 29 -5.60 -2.50 -10.97
C ASN A 29 -4.71 -3.74 -10.72
N SER A 30 -3.39 -3.54 -10.62
CA SER A 30 -2.45 -4.63 -10.28
C SER A 30 -2.59 -5.10 -8.83
N MET A 31 -3.04 -4.24 -7.92
CA MET A 31 -3.30 -4.57 -6.52
C MET A 31 -4.76 -5.00 -6.29
N PHE A 32 -5.68 -4.43 -7.08
CA PHE A 32 -7.12 -4.67 -6.97
C PHE A 32 -7.72 -4.89 -8.36
N PRO A 33 -7.67 -6.12 -8.90
CA PRO A 33 -8.32 -6.45 -10.16
C PRO A 33 -9.80 -6.05 -10.09
N ASN A 34 -10.30 -5.34 -11.11
CA ASN A 34 -11.66 -4.79 -11.18
C ASN A 34 -12.00 -3.71 -10.14
N GLY A 35 -11.00 -3.11 -9.49
CA GLY A 35 -11.24 -2.11 -8.44
C GLY A 35 -11.92 -2.68 -7.19
N ASP A 36 -11.94 -4.02 -7.04
CA ASP A 36 -12.60 -4.67 -5.93
C ASP A 36 -11.73 -4.60 -4.67
N PHE A 37 -11.92 -3.52 -3.92
CA PHE A 37 -11.35 -3.33 -2.59
C PHE A 37 -11.72 -4.48 -1.63
N GLY A 38 -12.92 -5.06 -1.80
CA GLY A 38 -13.38 -6.21 -1.04
C GLY A 38 -12.51 -7.45 -1.26
N TYR A 39 -11.98 -7.63 -2.47
CA TYR A 39 -11.06 -8.75 -2.77
C TYR A 39 -9.81 -8.72 -1.90
N TYR A 40 -9.23 -7.54 -1.69
CA TYR A 40 -8.05 -7.39 -0.84
C TYR A 40 -8.34 -7.68 0.63
N LEU A 41 -9.45 -7.14 1.17
CA LEU A 41 -9.87 -7.45 2.54
C LEU A 41 -10.17 -8.95 2.72
N HIS A 42 -10.89 -9.55 1.75
CA HIS A 42 -11.18 -10.98 1.73
C HIS A 42 -9.90 -11.83 1.73
N LYS A 43 -8.89 -11.46 0.94
CA LYS A 43 -7.58 -12.15 0.92
C LYS A 43 -6.88 -12.12 2.27
N HIS A 44 -7.10 -11.09 3.08
CA HIS A 44 -6.55 -10.95 4.44
C HIS A 44 -7.50 -11.46 5.53
N GLY A 45 -8.65 -12.05 5.16
CA GLY A 45 -9.65 -12.53 6.12
C GLY A 45 -10.36 -11.43 6.90
N VAL A 46 -10.34 -10.19 6.41
CA VAL A 46 -10.89 -9.01 7.07
C VAL A 46 -12.29 -8.70 6.53
N LEU A 47 -13.24 -8.48 7.43
CA LEU A 47 -14.58 -8.04 7.05
C LEU A 47 -14.60 -6.53 6.82
N LEU A 48 -15.52 -6.08 5.96
CA LEU A 48 -15.65 -4.65 5.64
C LEU A 48 -15.87 -3.77 6.89
N LYS A 49 -16.62 -4.26 7.87
CA LYS A 49 -16.86 -3.55 9.15
C LYS A 49 -15.60 -3.38 10.00
N ASP A 50 -14.60 -4.23 9.80
CA ASP A 50 -13.35 -4.27 10.56
C ASP A 50 -12.19 -3.61 9.79
N ALA A 51 -12.46 -3.13 8.57
CA ALA A 51 -11.48 -2.57 7.65
C ALA A 51 -10.68 -1.41 8.26
N LYS A 52 -11.33 -0.54 9.05
CA LYS A 52 -10.68 0.63 9.65
C LYS A 52 -9.48 0.23 10.52
N GLY A 53 -9.69 -0.65 11.50
CA GLY A 53 -8.63 -1.07 12.42
C GLY A 53 -7.50 -1.80 11.70
N PHE A 54 -7.85 -2.63 10.71
CA PHE A 54 -6.87 -3.29 9.87
C PHE A 54 -5.93 -2.30 9.15
N PHE A 55 -6.45 -1.20 8.59
CA PHE A 55 -5.60 -0.21 7.92
C PHE A 55 -4.76 0.63 8.87
N GLU A 56 -5.26 0.90 10.07
CA GLU A 56 -4.49 1.56 11.13
C GLU A 56 -3.28 0.69 11.48
N GLU A 57 -3.48 -0.62 11.71
CA GLU A 57 -2.40 -1.57 11.99
C GLU A 57 -1.41 -1.74 10.83
N GLU A 58 -1.87 -1.82 9.57
CA GLU A 58 -0.98 -1.87 8.41
C GLU A 58 -0.15 -0.59 8.27
N THR A 59 -0.75 0.57 8.56
CA THR A 59 -0.03 1.85 8.53
C THR A 59 1.06 1.88 9.59
N ASP A 60 0.74 1.46 10.81
CA ASP A 60 1.70 1.38 11.92
C ASP A 60 2.85 0.42 11.57
N ARG A 61 2.56 -0.74 10.97
CA ARG A 61 3.59 -1.68 10.47
C ARG A 61 4.53 -1.04 9.46
N ILE A 62 4.00 -0.24 8.53
CA ILE A 62 4.82 0.44 7.51
C ILE A 62 5.70 1.52 8.16
N ILE A 63 5.15 2.30 9.10
CA ILE A 63 5.89 3.34 9.82
C ILE A 63 7.01 2.74 10.66
N ASP A 64 6.75 1.63 11.38
CA ASP A 64 7.75 0.95 12.21
C ASP A 64 8.94 0.38 11.40
N HIS A 65 8.75 0.19 10.09
CA HIS A 65 9.75 -0.34 9.17
C HIS A 65 10.34 0.70 8.20
N ALA A 66 9.90 1.96 8.26
CA ALA A 66 10.39 3.07 7.44
C ALA A 66 11.54 3.83 8.13
#